data_AF-A0A1G0ZVZ7-F1
#
_entry.id   AF-A0A1G0ZVZ7-F1
#
_cell.length_a   1.000
_cell.length_b   1.000
_cell.length_c   1.000
_cell.angle_alpha   90.00
_cell.angle_beta   90.00
_cell.angle_gamma   90.00
#
_symmetry.space_group_name_H-M   'P 1'
#
loop_
_entity.id
_entity.type
_entity.pdbx_description
1 polymer ?
#
loop_
_entity_poly.entity_id
_entity_poly.type
_entity_poly.pdbx_seq_one_letter_code
_entity_poly.pdbx_strand_id
1 'polypeptide(L)'
;MACRIYPPQVKQEALQLYFQGTRLPDIARELRVPYGTVHNWQTTGKWTDVLRRIQAEIQDEWRQKILDAARKQSLIVWAGQLRLCQGLTEIMGQCMSGDKKLTSKEILELAKALNTEFKVFEKLFNTVFPQPAIE
;
A
#
# COMPACT_ATOMS: atom_id res chain seq x y z
N MET A 1 -39.54 5.36 37.36
CA MET A 1 -38.40 4.70 36.68
C MET A 1 -37.11 5.36 37.15
N ALA A 2 -36.28 4.66 37.91
CA ALA A 2 -34.97 5.19 38.28
C ALA A 2 -34.04 5.15 37.06
N CYS A 3 -33.53 6.30 36.64
CA CYS A 3 -32.49 6.38 35.62
C CYS A 3 -31.21 5.78 36.22
N ARG A 4 -30.82 4.58 35.78
CA ARG A 4 -29.54 3.99 36.18
C ARG A 4 -28.43 4.81 35.52
N ILE A 5 -27.82 5.70 36.30
CA ILE A 5 -26.62 6.42 35.89
C ILE A 5 -25.46 5.42 35.95
N TYR A 6 -24.88 5.09 34.80
CA TYR A 6 -23.70 4.23 34.72
C TYR A 6 -22.43 5.08 34.85
N PRO A 7 -21.37 4.54 35.47
CA PRO A 7 -20.08 5.23 35.54
C PRO A 7 -19.53 5.52 34.14
N PRO A 8 -18.82 6.65 33.95
CA PRO A 8 -18.23 6.99 32.65
C PRO A 8 -17.22 5.94 32.16
N GLN A 9 -16.55 5.23 33.07
CA GLN A 9 -15.57 4.18 32.75
C GLN A 9 -16.22 3.02 31.97
N VAL A 10 -17.42 2.58 32.38
CA VAL A 10 -18.15 1.49 31.72
C VAL A 10 -18.54 1.90 30.29
N LYS A 11 -18.91 3.16 30.10
CA LYS A 11 -19.22 3.70 28.76
C LYS A 11 -17.98 3.75 27.87
N GLN A 12 -16.82 4.09 28.44
CA GLN A 12 -15.55 4.13 27.71
C GLN A 12 -15.08 2.72 27.31
N GLU A 13 -15.22 1.74 28.20
CA GLU A 13 -14.91 0.34 27.91
C GLU A 13 -15.81 -0.24 26.82
N ALA A 14 -17.12 0.05 26.87
CA ALA A 14 -18.06 -0.31 25.81
C ALA A 14 -17.68 0.26 24.44
N LEU A 15 -17.17 1.49 24.41
CA LEU A 15 -16.69 2.14 23.19
C LEU A 15 -15.44 1.45 22.63
N GLN A 16 -14.50 1.06 23.49
CA GLN A 16 -13.30 0.34 23.08
C GLN A 16 -13.63 -1.03 22.48
N LEU A 17 -14.49 -1.80 23.14
CA LEU A 17 -14.93 -3.10 22.63
C LEU A 17 -15.65 -2.96 21.28
N TYR A 18 -16.45 -1.91 21.11
CA TYR A 18 -17.11 -1.61 19.84
C TYR A 18 -16.11 -1.32 18.71
N PHE A 19 -15.07 -0.51 19.00
CA PHE A 19 -14.01 -0.22 18.01
C PHE A 19 -13.14 -1.42 17.66
N GLN A 20 -13.06 -2.43 18.53
CA GLN A 20 -12.44 -3.71 18.24
C GLN A 20 -13.32 -4.63 17.37
N GLY A 21 -14.56 -4.22 17.07
CA GLY A 21 -15.50 -5.00 16.26
C GLY A 21 -16.41 -5.94 17.05
N THR A 22 -16.43 -5.82 18.39
CA THR A 22 -17.32 -6.63 19.23
C THR A 22 -18.78 -6.22 19.01
N ARG A 23 -19.68 -7.20 18.92
CA ARG A 23 -21.10 -6.93 18.68
C ARG A 23 -21.76 -6.36 19.94
N LEU A 24 -22.68 -5.41 19.77
CA LEU A 24 -23.43 -4.78 20.85
C LEU A 24 -24.05 -5.74 21.90
N PRO A 25 -24.70 -6.87 21.53
CA PRO A 25 -25.21 -7.81 22.53
C PRO A 25 -24.10 -8.48 23.35
N ASP A 26 -22.92 -8.70 22.76
CA ASP A 26 -21.78 -9.26 23.47
C ASP A 26 -21.19 -8.24 24.45
N ILE A 27 -21.05 -6.98 24.03
CA ILE A 27 -20.63 -5.87 24.91
C ILE A 27 -21.60 -5.72 26.10
N ALA A 28 -22.91 -5.81 25.84
CA ALA A 28 -23.94 -5.72 26.88
C ALA A 28 -23.81 -6.85 27.91
N ARG A 29 -23.54 -8.08 27.44
CA ARG A 29 -23.30 -9.25 28.29
C ARG A 29 -22.01 -9.13 29.10
N GLU A 30 -20.94 -8.67 28.47
CA GLU A 30 -19.62 -8.52 29.09
C GLU A 30 -19.63 -7.48 30.21
N LEU A 31 -20.23 -6.32 29.97
CA LEU A 31 -20.29 -5.22 30.94
C LEU A 31 -21.48 -5.33 31.90
N ARG A 32 -22.33 -6.36 31.75
CA ARG A 32 -23.57 -6.55 32.52
C ARG A 32 -24.50 -5.33 32.46
N VAL A 33 -24.56 -4.69 31.31
CA VAL A 33 -25.40 -3.52 31.02
C VAL A 33 -26.55 -3.97 30.10
N PRO A 34 -27.79 -3.47 30.28
CA PRO A 34 -28.88 -3.77 29.37
C PRO A 34 -28.54 -3.37 27.93
N TYR A 35 -28.87 -4.23 26.97
CA TYR A 35 -28.64 -3.97 25.55
C TYR A 35 -29.16 -2.60 25.09
N GLY A 36 -30.37 -2.23 25.52
CA GLY A 36 -30.97 -0.94 25.16
C GLY A 36 -30.14 0.27 25.63
N THR A 37 -29.41 0.14 26.74
CA THR A 37 -28.50 1.18 27.22
C THR A 37 -27.27 1.29 26.32
N VAL A 38 -26.65 0.17 25.97
CA VAL A 38 -25.48 0.15 25.05
C VAL A 38 -25.86 0.68 23.68
N HIS A 39 -27.01 0.24 23.15
CA HIS A 39 -27.57 0.75 21.90
C HIS A 39 -27.82 2.26 21.97
N ASN A 40 -28.40 2.76 23.06
CA ASN A 40 -28.60 4.21 23.25
C ASN A 40 -27.27 4.98 23.32
N TRP A 41 -26.21 4.41 23.91
CA TRP A 41 -24.88 5.04 23.90
C TRP A 41 -24.29 5.09 22.51
N GLN A 42 -24.43 4.03 21.71
CA GLN A 42 -23.97 3.99 20.32
C GLN A 42 -24.66 5.06 19.47
N THR A 43 -26.00 5.17 19.56
CA THR A 43 -26.77 6.14 18.79
C THR A 43 -26.50 7.57 19.25
N THR A 44 -26.54 7.83 20.55
CA THR A 44 -26.33 9.18 21.13
C THR A 44 -24.89 9.65 20.93
N GLY A 45 -23.93 8.73 21.07
CA GLY A 45 -22.50 9.01 20.91
C GLY A 45 -22.01 8.98 19.47
N LYS A 46 -22.89 8.66 18.50
CA LYS A 46 -22.55 8.53 17.06
C LYS A 46 -21.31 7.66 16.80
N TRP A 47 -21.20 6.53 17.50
CA TRP A 47 -20.00 5.68 17.46
C TRP A 47 -19.68 5.18 16.04
N THR A 48 -20.71 4.92 15.24
CA THR A 48 -20.57 4.54 13.82
C THR A 48 -19.94 5.64 12.98
N ASP A 49 -20.26 6.91 13.21
CA ASP A 49 -19.67 8.02 12.46
C ASP A 49 -18.20 8.21 12.83
N VAL A 50 -17.86 8.04 14.11
CA VAL A 50 -16.47 8.08 14.58
C VAL A 50 -15.67 6.94 13.96
N LEU A 51 -16.20 5.71 13.99
CA LEU A 51 -15.55 4.55 13.40
C LEU A 51 -15.34 4.73 11.88
N ARG A 52 -16.33 5.29 11.17
CA ARG A 52 -16.20 5.59 9.73
C ARG A 52 -15.09 6.60 9.44
N ARG A 53 -14.93 7.64 10.28
CA ARG A 53 -13.85 8.63 10.12
C ARG A 53 -12.48 8.00 10.34
N ILE A 54 -12.31 7.22 11.40
CA ILE A 54 -11.06 6.51 11.69
C ILE A 54 -10.71 5.55 10.54
N GLN A 55 -11.71 4.80 10.04
CA GLN A 55 -11.50 3.92 8.89
C GLN A 55 -11.10 4.68 7.63
N ALA A 56 -11.72 5.84 7.36
CA ALA A 56 -11.35 6.68 6.22
C ALA A 56 -9.91 7.21 6.34
N GLU A 57 -9.51 7.68 7.53
CA GLU A 57 -8.14 8.16 7.79
C GLU A 57 -7.09 7.04 7.61
N ILE A 58 -7.34 5.85 8.15
CA ILE A 58 -6.46 4.69 7.96
C ILE A 58 -6.39 4.31 6.49
N GLN A 59 -7.52 4.30 5.79
CA GLN A 59 -7.57 3.97 4.36
C GLN A 59 -6.81 4.98 3.51
N ASP A 60 -6.91 6.27 3.82
CA ASP A 60 -6.15 7.33 3.15
C ASP A 60 -4.65 7.22 3.42
N GLU A 61 -4.24 6.94 4.66
CA GLU A 61 -2.83 6.71 5.00
C GLU A 61 -2.26 5.51 4.22
N TRP A 62 -2.98 4.40 4.20
CA TRP A 62 -2.60 3.22 3.42
C TRP A 62 -2.52 3.52 1.93
N ARG A 63 -3.51 4.25 1.39
CA ARG A 63 -3.51 4.68 0.00
C ARG A 63 -2.29 5.54 -0.33
N GLN A 64 -1.93 6.49 0.54
CA GLN A 64 -0.73 7.32 0.34
C GLN A 64 0.55 6.48 0.37
N LYS A 65 0.69 5.55 1.32
CA LYS A 65 1.85 4.64 1.36
C LYS A 65 1.99 3.80 0.10
N ILE A 66 0.87 3.30 -0.43
CA ILE A 66 0.85 2.53 -1.68
C ILE A 66 1.27 3.42 -2.86
N LEU A 67 0.73 4.65 -2.96
CA LEU A 67 1.09 5.59 -4.01
C LEU A 67 2.57 5.99 -3.95
N ASP A 68 3.10 6.24 -2.75
CA ASP A 68 4.51 6.55 -2.54
C ASP A 68 5.42 5.37 -2.91
N ALA A 69 5.03 4.14 -2.56
CA ALA A 69 5.75 2.94 -2.97
C ALA A 69 5.77 2.78 -4.49
N ALA A 70 4.61 2.94 -5.13
CA ALA A 70 4.48 2.88 -6.59
C ALA A 70 5.30 3.98 -7.28
N ARG A 71 5.32 5.21 -6.73
CA ARG A 71 6.12 6.32 -7.25
C ARG A 71 7.62 6.05 -7.12
N LYS A 72 8.09 5.55 -5.97
CA LYS A 72 9.49 5.17 -5.77
C LYS A 72 9.93 4.09 -6.75
N GLN A 73 9.07 3.14 -7.06
CA GLN A 73 9.37 2.10 -8.04
C GLN A 73 9.34 2.62 -9.47
N SER A 74 8.37 3.46 -9.83
CA SER A 74 8.35 4.13 -11.13
C SER A 74 9.65 4.92 -11.36
N LEU A 75 10.16 5.61 -10.33
CA LEU A 75 11.47 6.28 -10.39
C LEU A 75 12.64 5.30 -10.60
N ILE A 76 12.60 4.09 -10.01
CA ILE A 76 13.62 3.05 -10.24
C ILE A 76 13.56 2.54 -11.69
N VAL A 77 12.36 2.27 -12.21
CA VAL A 77 12.17 1.84 -13.61
C VAL A 77 12.67 2.93 -14.58
N TRP A 78 12.25 4.18 -14.36
CA TRP A 78 12.68 5.32 -15.16
C TRP A 78 14.20 5.57 -15.07
N ALA A 79 14.80 5.42 -13.89
CA ALA A 79 16.25 5.56 -13.73
C ALA A 79 17.02 4.45 -14.47
N GLY A 80 16.51 3.21 -14.44
CA GLY A 80 17.05 2.11 -15.24
C GLY A 80 16.98 2.41 -16.74
N GLN A 81 15.83 2.87 -17.22
CA GLN A 81 15.62 3.19 -18.63
C GLN A 81 16.47 4.37 -19.09
N LEU A 82 16.63 5.40 -18.26
CA LEU A 82 17.50 6.53 -18.54
C LEU A 82 18.97 6.09 -18.64
N ARG A 83 19.44 5.20 -17.76
CA ARG A 83 20.81 4.66 -17.80
C ARG A 83 21.05 3.83 -19.07
N LEU A 84 20.07 3.04 -19.50
CA LEU A 84 20.13 2.31 -20.77
C LEU A 84 20.19 3.26 -21.97
N CYS A 85 19.37 4.31 -21.99
CA CYS A 85 19.40 5.34 -23.04
C CYS A 85 20.74 6.08 -23.10
N GLN A 86 21.32 6.44 -21.94
CA GLN A 86 22.63 7.10 -21.87
C GLN A 86 23.76 6.23 -22.43
N GLY A 87 23.81 4.94 -22.03
CA GLY A 87 24.79 4.00 -22.56
C GLY A 87 24.66 3.83 -24.08
N LEU A 88 23.43 3.77 -24.60
CA LEU A 88 23.19 3.73 -26.04
C LEU A 88 23.67 5.01 -26.74
N THR A 89 23.44 6.19 -26.17
CA THR A 89 23.91 7.46 -26.76
C THR A 89 25.43 7.59 -26.78
N GLU A 90 26.14 7.10 -25.75
CA GLU A 90 27.61 7.07 -25.75
C GLU A 90 28.17 6.12 -26.80
N ILE A 91 27.59 4.92 -26.93
CA ILE A 91 27.98 3.96 -27.96
C ILE A 91 27.73 4.53 -29.36
N MET A 92 26.56 5.14 -29.59
CA MET A 92 26.26 5.79 -30.85
C MET A 92 27.22 6.97 -31.12
N GLY A 93 27.56 7.77 -30.12
CA GLY A 93 28.53 8.86 -30.22
C GLY A 93 29.92 8.36 -30.64
N GLN A 94 30.40 7.27 -30.04
CA GLN A 94 31.68 6.63 -30.38
C GLN A 94 31.69 6.05 -31.81
N CYS A 95 30.55 5.52 -32.27
CA CYS A 95 30.40 5.07 -33.66
C CYS A 95 30.46 6.23 -34.65
N MET A 96 29.79 7.35 -34.33
CA MET A 96 29.66 8.48 -35.25
C MET A 96 30.90 9.38 -35.28
N SER A 97 31.75 9.37 -34.26
CA SER A 97 33.02 10.13 -34.25
C SER A 97 34.10 9.55 -35.16
N GLY A 98 33.85 8.42 -35.85
CA GLY A 98 34.72 7.88 -36.90
C GLY A 98 35.97 7.13 -36.40
N ASP A 99 36.23 7.11 -35.09
CA ASP A 99 37.42 6.50 -34.51
C ASP A 99 37.36 4.96 -34.41
N LYS A 100 36.16 4.36 -34.41
CA LYS A 100 35.99 2.89 -34.40
C LYS A 100 34.76 2.45 -35.18
N LYS A 101 34.95 1.59 -36.19
CA LYS A 101 33.85 0.80 -36.77
C LYS A 101 33.54 -0.35 -35.81
N LEU A 102 32.38 -0.30 -35.15
CA LEU A 102 31.90 -1.44 -34.38
C LEU A 102 31.68 -2.64 -35.32
N THR A 103 32.28 -3.76 -34.96
CA THR A 103 32.09 -5.03 -35.66
C THR A 103 30.72 -5.60 -35.32
N SER A 104 30.15 -6.41 -36.22
CA SER A 104 28.88 -7.11 -35.96
C SER A 104 28.91 -7.96 -34.68
N LYS A 105 30.11 -8.42 -34.28
CA LYS A 105 30.34 -9.16 -33.03
C LYS A 105 30.15 -8.26 -31.80
N GLU A 106 30.68 -7.05 -31.80
CA GLU A 106 30.54 -6.10 -30.69
C GLU A 106 29.09 -5.63 -30.53
N ILE A 107 28.40 -5.39 -31.66
CA ILE A 107 26.97 -5.07 -31.66
C ILE A 107 26.14 -6.20 -31.03
N LEU A 108 26.47 -7.46 -31.39
CA LEU A 108 25.78 -8.63 -30.85
C LEU A 108 26.05 -8.82 -29.34
N GLU A 109 27.28 -8.59 -28.88
CA GLU A 109 27.61 -8.66 -27.45
C GLU A 109 26.92 -7.57 -26.64
N LEU A 110 26.83 -6.35 -27.16
CA LEU A 110 26.05 -5.27 -26.55
C LEU A 110 24.56 -5.62 -26.46
N ALA A 111 23.98 -6.17 -27.52
CA ALA A 111 22.59 -6.60 -27.52
C ALA A 111 22.32 -7.70 -26.48
N LYS A 112 23.25 -8.65 -26.30
CA LYS A 112 23.15 -9.70 -25.27
C LYS A 112 23.26 -9.12 -23.86
N ALA A 113 24.16 -8.18 -23.64
CA ALA A 113 24.32 -7.50 -22.35
C ALA A 113 23.02 -6.78 -21.96
N LEU A 114 22.45 -6.00 -22.88
CA LEU A 114 21.17 -5.30 -22.67
C LEU A 114 20.01 -6.26 -22.38
N ASN A 115 19.92 -7.38 -23.12
CA ASN A 115 18.88 -8.38 -22.89
C ASN A 115 19.03 -9.08 -21.52
N THR A 116 20.26 -9.25 -21.05
CA THR A 116 20.52 -9.86 -19.73
C THR A 116 20.08 -8.92 -18.61
N GLU A 117 20.41 -7.63 -18.70
CA GLU A 117 19.94 -6.64 -17.73
C GLU A 117 18.41 -6.52 -17.71
N PHE A 118 17.77 -6.59 -18.88
CA PHE A 118 16.31 -6.58 -18.99
C PHE A 118 15.67 -7.79 -18.29
N LYS A 119 16.23 -9.00 -18.46
CA LYS A 119 15.73 -10.21 -17.77
C LYS A 119 15.91 -10.18 -16.26
N VAL A 120 17.03 -9.62 -15.77
CA VAL A 120 17.24 -9.42 -14.33
C VAL A 120 16.21 -8.46 -13.76
N PHE A 121 15.94 -7.38 -14.50
CA PHE A 121 14.89 -6.42 -14.16
C PHE A 121 13.50 -7.08 -14.11
N GLU A 122 13.13 -7.85 -15.14
CA GLU A 122 11.84 -8.57 -15.20
C GLU A 122 11.67 -9.56 -14.05
N LYS A 123 12.73 -10.29 -13.68
CA LYS A 123 12.71 -11.22 -12.54
C LYS A 123 12.51 -10.49 -11.21
N LEU A 124 13.21 -9.39 -10.99
CA LEU A 124 13.03 -8.56 -9.78
C LEU A 124 11.63 -7.96 -9.74
N PHE A 125 11.13 -7.48 -10.88
CA PHE A 125 9.78 -6.94 -11.01
C PHE A 125 8.72 -7.98 -10.59
N ASN A 126 8.77 -9.19 -11.15
CA ASN A 126 7.81 -10.26 -10.84
C ASN A 126 7.94 -10.79 -9.40
N THR A 127 9.11 -10.69 -8.77
CA THR A 127 9.30 -11.11 -7.37
C THR A 127 8.67 -10.10 -6.40
N VAL A 128 8.77 -8.81 -6.72
CA VAL A 128 8.20 -7.73 -5.89
C VAL A 128 6.71 -7.54 -6.16
N PHE A 129 6.26 -7.84 -7.39
CA PHE A 129 4.87 -7.80 -7.83
C PHE A 129 4.42 -9.16 -8.36
N PRO A 130 4.15 -10.12 -7.45
CA PRO A 130 3.47 -11.34 -7.88
C PRO A 130 2.11 -10.95 -8.46
N GLN A 131 1.87 -11.33 -9.72
CA GLN A 131 0.55 -11.19 -10.32
C GLN A 131 -0.46 -11.93 -9.41
N PRO A 132 -1.58 -11.29 -9.02
CA PRO A 132 -2.58 -11.98 -8.23
C PRO A 132 -3.04 -13.20 -9.02
N ALA A 133 -3.01 -14.38 -8.40
CA ALA A 133 -3.58 -15.57 -8.99
C ALA A 133 -5.07 -15.28 -9.24
N ILE A 134 -5.45 -15.18 -10.52
CA ILE A 134 -6.85 -15.09 -10.91
C ILE A 134 -7.35 -16.54 -10.85
N GLU A 135 -7.94 -16.91 -9.72
CA GLU A 135 -8.72 -18.15 -9.56
C GLU A 135 -10.16 -17.95 -10.05
#